data_AF-A0A956H314-F1
#
_entry.id   AF-A0A956H314-F1
#
_cell.length_a   1.000
_cell.length_b   1.000
_cell.length_c   1.000
_cell.angle_alpha   90.00
_cell.angle_beta   90.00
_cell.angle_gamma   90.00
#
_symmetry.space_group_name_H-M   'P 1'
#
loop_
_entity.id
_entity.type
_entity.pdbx_description
1 polymer ?
#
loop_
_entity_poly.entity_id
_entity_poly.type
_entity_poly.pdbx_seq_one_letter_code
_entity_poly.pdbx_strand_id
1 'polypeptide(L)'
;MVRKLIQHFSRRATPQSEAAAPKQAPNHAGGYGFVLDDRARLERFLILGSEGGTYYVGERQLTVDSAKCVQRCLDADGIGTVELIADLSESGRAYKQDPAIFALAMAAGADQPATRAAALAVLPRVCRTGSQLLSFVDAVQHFRGWGRSLRRAVAGWYTARDVRALAYQMVKYRQRQGWSHRDVLRKAGGAIGPHSLAHEAVLRWIVDGIDGFDRERVVTRSG
;
A
#
# COMPACT_ATOMS: atom_id res chain seq x y z
N MET A 1 58.07 -4.71 -16.52
CA MET A 1 57.22 -5.90 -16.70
C MET A 1 56.35 -6.19 -15.48
N VAL A 2 56.91 -6.40 -14.28
CA VAL A 2 56.17 -6.68 -13.02
C VAL A 2 55.09 -5.65 -12.69
N ARG A 3 55.34 -4.34 -12.88
CA ARG A 3 54.35 -3.28 -12.66
C ARG A 3 53.07 -3.45 -13.48
N LYS A 4 53.17 -3.93 -14.73
CA LYS A 4 52.00 -4.20 -15.58
C LYS A 4 51.21 -5.40 -15.05
N LEU A 5 51.89 -6.45 -14.59
CA LEU A 5 51.24 -7.63 -13.99
C LEU A 5 50.49 -7.26 -12.71
N ILE A 6 51.07 -6.42 -11.85
CA ILE A 6 50.43 -5.96 -10.59
C ILE A 6 49.18 -5.11 -10.87
N GLN A 7 49.13 -4.35 -11.97
CA GLN A 7 47.93 -3.61 -12.38
C GLN A 7 46.76 -4.52 -12.75
N HIS A 8 47.06 -5.75 -13.20
CA HIS A 8 46.04 -6.74 -13.57
C HIS A 8 45.72 -7.72 -12.43
N PHE A 9 46.62 -7.93 -11.48
CA PHE A 9 46.42 -8.87 -10.38
C PHE A 9 47.08 -8.37 -9.09
N SER A 10 46.26 -7.81 -8.19
CA SER A 10 46.66 -7.31 -6.88
C SER A 10 45.69 -7.80 -5.80
N ARG A 11 46.20 -8.27 -4.67
CA ARG A 11 45.39 -8.63 -3.49
C ARG A 11 45.14 -7.44 -2.54
N ARG A 12 45.78 -6.29 -2.78
CA ARG A 12 45.62 -5.08 -1.95
C ARG A 12 44.47 -4.19 -2.41
N ALA A 13 44.11 -4.28 -3.69
CA ALA A 13 43.05 -3.49 -4.30
C ALA A 13 42.42 -4.30 -5.42
N THR A 14 41.09 -4.49 -5.35
CA THR A 14 40.29 -5.15 -6.39
C THR A 14 39.56 -4.07 -7.18
N PRO A 15 39.67 -4.04 -8.52
CA PRO A 15 38.91 -3.11 -9.34
C PRO A 15 37.40 -3.26 -9.11
N GLN A 16 36.62 -2.17 -9.19
CA GLN A 16 35.17 -2.22 -8.96
C GLN A 16 34.43 -3.10 -9.99
N SER A 17 35.03 -3.34 -11.16
CA SER A 17 34.54 -4.26 -12.19
C SER A 17 34.72 -5.74 -11.83
N GLU A 18 35.30 -6.06 -10.68
CA GLU A 18 35.49 -7.41 -10.17
C GLU A 18 34.91 -7.55 -8.76
N ALA A 19 34.46 -8.75 -8.40
CA ALA A 19 33.98 -9.01 -7.05
C ALA A 19 35.14 -9.03 -6.04
N ALA A 20 35.13 -8.12 -5.09
CA ALA A 20 36.09 -8.08 -3.98
C ALA A 20 35.74 -9.07 -2.86
N ALA A 21 34.48 -9.54 -2.79
CA ALA A 21 34.04 -10.55 -1.84
C ALA A 21 32.98 -11.48 -2.46
N PRO A 22 32.88 -12.76 -2.03
CA PRO A 22 31.92 -13.72 -2.58
C PRO A 22 30.45 -13.31 -2.49
N LYS A 23 30.10 -12.41 -1.55
CA LYS A 23 28.73 -11.92 -1.35
C LYS A 23 28.37 -10.71 -2.23
N GLN A 24 29.29 -10.21 -3.05
CA GLN A 24 29.00 -9.13 -3.97
C GLN A 24 28.35 -9.65 -5.26
N ALA A 25 27.45 -8.84 -5.80
CA ALA A 25 26.78 -9.09 -7.07
C ALA A 25 27.01 -7.91 -8.02
N PRO A 26 26.94 -8.13 -9.35
CA PRO A 26 27.02 -7.05 -10.32
C PRO A 26 25.84 -6.08 -10.15
N ASN A 27 26.12 -4.79 -10.29
CA ASN A 27 25.14 -3.71 -10.25
C ASN A 27 24.90 -3.14 -11.67
N HIS A 28 23.88 -2.29 -11.81
CA HIS A 28 23.52 -1.72 -13.11
C HIS A 28 24.50 -0.68 -13.66
N ALA A 29 25.49 -0.23 -12.87
CA ALA A 29 26.55 0.67 -13.31
C ALA A 29 27.81 -0.07 -13.81
N GLY A 30 27.77 -1.41 -13.89
CA GLY A 30 28.89 -2.24 -14.38
C GLY A 30 29.94 -2.58 -13.32
N GLY A 31 29.69 -2.26 -12.05
CA GLY A 31 30.54 -2.63 -10.92
C GLY A 31 29.93 -3.71 -10.03
N TYR A 32 30.64 -4.10 -8.97
CA TYR A 32 30.16 -5.04 -7.96
C TYR A 32 29.80 -4.33 -6.65
N GLY A 33 28.74 -4.78 -5.99
CA GLY A 33 28.28 -4.24 -4.71
C GLY A 33 27.54 -5.29 -3.87
N PHE A 34 27.24 -4.94 -2.62
CA PHE A 34 26.44 -5.82 -1.75
C PHE A 34 24.96 -5.68 -2.05
N VAL A 35 24.25 -6.81 -2.09
CA VAL A 35 22.80 -6.86 -2.26
C VAL A 35 22.16 -6.55 -0.91
N LEU A 36 21.26 -5.56 -0.89
CA LEU A 36 20.44 -5.30 0.28
C LEU A 36 19.52 -6.49 0.56
N ASP A 37 19.31 -6.77 1.84
CA ASP A 37 18.24 -7.67 2.26
C ASP A 37 16.86 -7.12 1.88
N ASP A 38 15.86 -8.01 1.84
CA ASP A 38 14.53 -7.66 1.38
C ASP A 38 13.83 -6.64 2.29
N ARG A 39 14.13 -6.62 3.60
CA ARG A 39 13.57 -5.62 4.51
C ARG A 39 14.08 -4.23 4.17
N ALA A 40 15.40 -4.07 4.00
CA ALA A 40 16.00 -2.79 3.61
C ALA A 40 15.53 -2.33 2.21
N ARG A 41 15.31 -3.27 1.29
CA ARG A 41 14.74 -2.97 -0.04
C ARG A 41 13.27 -2.54 0.04
N LEU A 42 12.48 -3.17 0.90
CA LEU A 42 11.10 -2.76 1.16
C LEU A 42 11.06 -1.34 1.73
N GLU A 43 11.87 -1.03 2.74
CA GLU A 43 11.94 0.33 3.30
C GLU A 43 12.30 1.37 2.22
N ARG A 44 13.27 1.05 1.35
CA ARG A 44 13.64 1.90 0.22
C ARG A 44 12.45 2.13 -0.73
N PHE A 45 11.73 1.07 -1.09
CA PHE A 45 10.55 1.19 -1.95
C PHE A 45 9.45 2.03 -1.30
N LEU A 46 9.20 1.84 0.00
CA LEU A 46 8.19 2.61 0.72
C LEU A 46 8.53 4.10 0.79
N ILE A 47 9.81 4.45 0.87
CA ILE A 47 10.28 5.85 0.96
C ILE A 47 10.38 6.51 -0.41
N LEU A 48 10.98 5.83 -1.40
CA LEU A 48 11.33 6.41 -2.71
C LEU A 48 10.32 6.09 -3.83
N GLY A 49 9.54 5.03 -3.68
CA GLY A 49 8.70 4.50 -4.75
C GLY A 49 9.52 3.97 -5.93
N SER A 50 8.86 3.86 -7.09
CA SER A 50 9.46 3.37 -8.34
C SER A 50 9.15 4.24 -9.56
N GLU A 51 8.38 5.31 -9.40
CA GLU A 51 7.97 6.25 -10.46
C GLU A 51 9.19 6.91 -11.12
N GLY A 52 9.20 6.97 -12.45
CA GLY A 52 10.33 7.45 -13.26
C GLY A 52 11.52 6.49 -13.33
N GLY A 53 11.52 5.42 -12.52
CA GLY A 53 12.66 4.51 -12.40
C GLY A 53 13.87 5.15 -11.71
N THR A 54 15.06 4.65 -12.05
CA THR A 54 16.35 5.26 -11.72
C THR A 54 17.12 5.54 -13.01
N TYR A 55 18.26 6.24 -12.89
CA TYR A 55 19.16 6.47 -14.03
C TYR A 55 19.53 5.17 -14.78
N TYR A 56 19.61 4.04 -14.08
CA TYR A 56 20.05 2.77 -14.67
C TYR A 56 18.92 1.75 -14.92
N VAL A 57 17.73 1.96 -14.36
CA VAL A 57 16.63 0.97 -14.38
C VAL A 57 15.33 1.69 -14.65
N GLY A 58 14.62 1.30 -15.71
CA GLY A 58 13.32 1.88 -16.05
C GLY A 58 12.22 1.58 -15.02
N GLU A 59 11.20 2.43 -14.97
CA GLU A 59 10.08 2.39 -14.02
C GLU A 59 9.41 1.02 -13.93
N ARG A 60 9.05 0.41 -15.06
CA ARG A 60 8.36 -0.89 -15.09
C ARG A 60 9.17 -1.97 -14.38
N GLN A 61 10.45 -2.07 -14.69
CA GLN A 61 11.32 -3.09 -14.10
C GLN A 61 11.48 -2.87 -12.60
N LEU A 62 11.74 -1.62 -12.19
CA LEU A 62 11.88 -1.26 -10.78
C LEU A 62 10.61 -1.53 -9.97
N THR A 63 9.44 -1.29 -10.58
CA THR A 63 8.13 -1.55 -9.97
C THR A 63 7.91 -3.05 -9.77
N VAL A 64 8.19 -3.87 -10.78
CA VAL A 64 8.07 -5.33 -10.68
C VAL A 64 9.03 -5.90 -9.64
N ASP A 65 10.27 -5.43 -9.61
CA ASP A 65 11.27 -5.90 -8.64
C ASP A 65 10.92 -5.50 -7.21
N SER A 66 10.38 -4.30 -7.03
CA SER A 66 9.85 -3.82 -5.75
C SER A 66 8.65 -4.66 -5.30
N ALA A 67 7.67 -4.89 -6.17
CA ALA A 67 6.50 -5.72 -5.85
C ALA A 67 6.90 -7.15 -5.46
N LYS A 68 7.84 -7.77 -6.20
CA LYS A 68 8.39 -9.09 -5.83
C LYS A 68 9.10 -9.05 -4.47
N CYS A 69 9.75 -7.94 -4.13
CA CYS A 69 10.35 -7.74 -2.82
C CYS A 69 9.29 -7.68 -1.71
N VAL A 70 8.19 -6.92 -1.93
CA VAL A 70 7.05 -6.90 -1.00
C VAL A 70 6.52 -8.31 -0.78
N GLN A 71 6.34 -9.09 -1.85
CA GLN A 71 5.85 -10.47 -1.75
C GLN A 71 6.77 -11.34 -0.88
N ARG A 72 8.09 -11.31 -1.12
CA ARG A 72 9.06 -12.08 -0.31
C ARG A 72 9.05 -11.68 1.16
N CYS A 73 8.90 -10.38 1.47
CA CYS A 73 8.74 -9.91 2.84
C CYS A 73 7.45 -10.46 3.49
N LEU A 74 6.33 -10.43 2.76
CA LEU A 74 5.05 -10.95 3.25
C LEU A 74 5.09 -12.47 3.48
N ASP A 75 5.78 -13.21 2.62
CA ASP A 75 5.94 -14.66 2.74
C ASP A 75 6.84 -15.03 3.93
N ALA A 76 7.88 -14.23 4.20
CA ALA A 76 8.82 -14.47 5.29
C ALA A 76 8.27 -14.04 6.66
N ASP A 77 7.64 -12.87 6.74
CA ASP A 77 7.05 -12.31 7.96
C ASP A 77 5.92 -11.34 7.61
N GLY A 78 4.73 -11.89 7.35
CA GLY A 78 3.57 -11.10 6.94
C GLY A 78 3.10 -10.08 7.96
N ILE A 79 3.11 -10.42 9.25
CA ILE A 79 2.65 -9.51 10.31
C ILE A 79 3.66 -8.38 10.51
N GLY A 80 4.95 -8.70 10.65
CA GLY A 80 6.00 -7.68 10.80
C GLY A 80 6.14 -6.79 9.56
N THR A 81 5.90 -7.34 8.36
CA THR A 81 5.88 -6.55 7.11
C THR A 81 4.72 -5.57 7.08
N VAL A 82 3.51 -5.99 7.50
CA VAL A 82 2.35 -5.10 7.61
C VAL A 82 2.60 -3.97 8.60
N GLU A 83 3.20 -4.29 9.76
CA GLU A 83 3.52 -3.27 10.77
C GLU A 83 4.55 -2.27 10.24
N LEU A 84 5.60 -2.74 9.57
CA LEU A 84 6.59 -1.87 8.94
C LEU A 84 5.97 -0.91 7.91
N ILE A 85 5.00 -1.38 7.11
CA ILE A 85 4.25 -0.54 6.16
C ILE A 85 3.47 0.55 6.90
N ALA A 86 2.79 0.19 8.00
CA ALA A 86 2.04 1.14 8.81
C ALA A 86 2.95 2.18 9.48
N ASP A 87 4.03 1.73 10.13
CA ASP A 87 4.99 2.59 10.84
C ASP A 87 5.66 3.61 9.90
N LEU A 88 6.06 3.18 8.70
CA LEU A 88 6.65 4.09 7.70
C LEU A 88 5.64 5.11 7.16
N SER A 89 4.38 4.72 7.00
CA SER A 89 3.31 5.65 6.61
C SER A 89 3.05 6.70 7.70
N GLU A 90 2.96 6.26 8.96
CA GLU A 90 2.66 7.13 10.11
C GLU A 90 3.80 8.08 10.45
N SER A 91 5.05 7.59 10.42
CA SER A 91 6.25 8.40 10.68
C SER A 91 6.52 9.47 9.62
N GLY A 92 5.79 9.46 8.50
CA GLY A 92 5.90 10.51 7.47
C GLY A 92 7.25 10.54 6.76
N ARG A 93 8.01 9.44 6.79
CA ARG A 93 9.35 9.33 6.19
C ARG A 93 9.31 9.30 4.65
N ALA A 94 8.19 8.91 4.07
CA ALA A 94 7.99 8.83 2.62
C ALA A 94 7.40 10.12 2.05
N TYR A 95 7.92 10.57 0.90
CA TYR A 95 7.43 11.78 0.23
C TYR A 95 6.04 11.58 -0.43
N LYS A 96 5.73 10.35 -0.86
CA LYS A 96 4.43 9.92 -1.41
C LYS A 96 3.91 8.74 -0.61
N GLN A 97 2.59 8.60 -0.58
CA GLN A 97 1.92 7.52 0.17
C GLN A 97 1.56 6.33 -0.72
N ASP A 98 1.58 6.49 -2.03
CA ASP A 98 1.22 5.47 -3.02
C ASP A 98 2.00 4.15 -2.83
N PRO A 99 3.33 4.13 -2.56
CA PRO A 99 4.04 2.88 -2.31
C PRO A 99 3.52 2.10 -1.09
N ALA A 100 3.22 2.80 0.01
CA ALA A 100 2.68 2.18 1.22
C ALA A 100 1.25 1.66 1.02
N ILE A 101 0.42 2.41 0.29
CA ILE A 101 -0.95 1.99 -0.06
C ILE A 101 -0.92 0.75 -0.97
N PHE A 102 -0.03 0.74 -1.96
CA PHE A 102 0.17 -0.40 -2.85
C PHE A 102 0.65 -1.65 -2.09
N ALA A 103 1.66 -1.51 -1.22
CA ALA A 103 2.16 -2.62 -0.40
C ALA A 103 1.09 -3.13 0.58
N LEU A 104 0.29 -2.24 1.17
CA LEU A 104 -0.84 -2.65 2.02
C LEU A 104 -1.91 -3.40 1.23
N ALA A 105 -2.20 -2.98 -0.01
CA ALA A 105 -3.14 -3.67 -0.90
C ALA A 105 -2.66 -5.09 -1.24
N MET A 106 -1.36 -5.26 -1.51
CA MET A 106 -0.74 -6.60 -1.67
C MET A 106 -0.93 -7.44 -0.39
N ALA A 107 -0.60 -6.88 0.78
CA ALA A 107 -0.73 -7.57 2.06
C ALA A 107 -2.19 -7.97 2.37
N ALA A 108 -3.15 -7.13 2.01
CA ALA A 108 -4.57 -7.44 2.15
C ALA A 108 -5.00 -8.61 1.27
N GLY A 109 -4.31 -8.87 0.16
CA GLY A 109 -4.51 -10.01 -0.75
C GLY A 109 -3.59 -11.22 -0.51
N ALA A 110 -2.71 -11.19 0.48
CA ALA A 110 -1.76 -12.27 0.76
C ALA A 110 -2.44 -13.62 1.03
N ASP A 111 -1.73 -14.73 0.82
CA ASP A 111 -2.27 -16.09 1.00
C ASP A 111 -2.59 -16.42 2.46
N GLN A 112 -1.79 -15.91 3.40
CA GLN A 112 -1.96 -16.19 4.82
C GLN A 112 -3.13 -15.37 5.40
N PRO A 113 -4.15 -16.00 6.02
CA PRO A 113 -5.29 -15.28 6.60
C PRO A 113 -4.90 -14.26 7.68
N ALA A 114 -3.87 -14.58 8.48
CA ALA A 114 -3.36 -13.69 9.53
C ALA A 114 -2.80 -12.39 8.95
N THR A 115 -2.00 -12.47 7.87
CA THR A 115 -1.46 -11.31 7.15
C THR A 115 -2.57 -10.43 6.58
N ARG A 116 -3.57 -11.04 5.94
CA ARG A 116 -4.74 -10.29 5.43
C ARG A 116 -5.50 -9.59 6.55
N ALA A 117 -5.69 -10.25 7.69
CA ALA A 117 -6.37 -9.67 8.83
C ALA A 117 -5.57 -8.49 9.42
N ALA A 118 -4.25 -8.65 9.59
CA ALA A 118 -3.36 -7.58 10.04
C ALA A 118 -3.40 -6.38 9.10
N ALA A 119 -3.28 -6.60 7.78
CA ALA A 119 -3.32 -5.54 6.77
C ALA A 119 -4.64 -4.74 6.83
N LEU A 120 -5.77 -5.44 6.96
CA LEU A 120 -7.07 -4.78 7.08
C LEU A 120 -7.25 -4.05 8.41
N ALA A 121 -6.64 -4.51 9.49
CA ALA A 121 -6.69 -3.85 10.80
C ALA A 121 -5.92 -2.52 10.80
N VAL A 122 -4.77 -2.45 10.12
CA VAL A 122 -3.97 -1.21 10.02
C VAL A 122 -4.41 -0.27 8.89
N LEU A 123 -5.48 -0.61 8.15
CA LEU A 123 -6.00 0.23 7.07
C LEU A 123 -6.17 1.72 7.46
N PRO A 124 -6.77 2.07 8.62
CA PRO A 124 -6.93 3.48 9.01
C PRO A 124 -5.62 4.19 9.34
N ARG A 125 -4.58 3.44 9.74
CA ARG A 125 -3.23 3.96 10.06
C ARG A 125 -2.53 4.44 8.78
N VAL A 126 -2.60 3.65 7.71
CA VAL A 126 -2.01 3.98 6.41
C VAL A 126 -2.90 4.95 5.62
N CYS A 127 -4.19 4.63 5.49
CA CYS A 127 -5.15 5.42 4.74
C CYS A 127 -5.84 6.45 5.64
N ARG A 128 -5.15 7.54 5.97
CA ARG A 128 -5.65 8.57 6.90
C ARG A 128 -6.68 9.52 6.29
N THR A 129 -6.76 9.61 4.96
CA THR A 129 -7.68 10.50 4.24
C THR A 129 -8.57 9.76 3.25
N GLY A 130 -9.67 10.40 2.82
CA GLY A 130 -10.56 9.87 1.80
C GLY A 130 -9.82 9.55 0.49
N SER A 131 -8.93 10.44 0.05
CA SER A 131 -8.11 10.18 -1.15
C SER A 131 -7.27 8.91 -1.02
N GLN A 132 -6.68 8.65 0.16
CA GLN A 132 -5.85 7.46 0.37
C GLN A 132 -6.70 6.19 0.45
N LEU A 133 -7.87 6.25 1.10
CA LEU A 133 -8.82 5.13 1.09
C LEU A 133 -9.24 4.77 -0.33
N LEU A 134 -9.56 5.77 -1.16
CA LEU A 134 -9.99 5.56 -2.53
C LEU A 134 -8.85 4.97 -3.40
N SER A 135 -7.62 5.43 -3.22
CA SER A 135 -6.44 4.79 -3.85
C SER A 135 -6.23 3.35 -3.38
N PHE A 136 -6.45 3.06 -2.09
CA PHE A 136 -6.38 1.68 -1.57
C PHE A 136 -7.47 0.79 -2.18
N VAL A 137 -8.71 1.29 -2.27
CA VAL A 137 -9.82 0.56 -2.87
C VAL A 137 -9.51 0.23 -4.33
N ASP A 138 -8.95 1.18 -5.08
CA ASP A 138 -8.52 0.93 -6.45
C ASP A 138 -7.48 -0.21 -6.50
N ALA A 139 -6.39 -0.08 -5.74
CA ALA A 139 -5.30 -1.05 -5.73
C ALA A 139 -5.70 -2.46 -5.25
N VAL A 140 -6.47 -2.57 -4.15
CA VAL A 140 -6.76 -3.87 -3.50
C VAL A 140 -7.55 -4.83 -4.38
N GLN A 141 -8.28 -4.30 -5.36
CA GLN A 141 -9.09 -5.10 -6.30
C GLN A 141 -8.24 -5.92 -7.27
N HIS A 142 -6.99 -5.51 -7.50
CA HIS A 142 -6.03 -6.27 -8.29
C HIS A 142 -5.44 -7.46 -7.54
N PHE A 143 -5.64 -7.53 -6.21
CA PHE A 143 -5.12 -8.60 -5.36
C PHE A 143 -6.22 -9.48 -4.77
N ARG A 144 -7.45 -8.98 -4.61
CA ARG A 144 -8.58 -9.76 -4.06
C ARG A 144 -9.96 -9.19 -4.37
N GLY A 145 -10.99 -10.03 -4.21
CA GLY A 145 -12.39 -9.63 -4.27
C GLY A 145 -12.96 -9.03 -2.96
N TRP A 146 -14.19 -8.51 -3.06
CA TRP A 146 -14.96 -7.85 -1.96
C TRP A 146 -15.64 -8.84 -0.98
N GLY A 147 -14.81 -9.64 -0.32
CA GLY A 147 -15.25 -10.54 0.76
C GLY A 147 -15.71 -9.80 2.02
N ARG A 148 -16.28 -10.56 2.98
CA ARG A 148 -16.78 -10.03 4.26
C ARG A 148 -15.74 -9.20 5.02
N SER A 149 -14.47 -9.65 5.06
CA SER A 149 -13.42 -8.96 5.81
C SER A 149 -13.08 -7.58 5.22
N LEU A 150 -12.92 -7.48 3.90
CA LEU A 150 -12.62 -6.23 3.22
C LEU A 150 -13.78 -5.24 3.36
N ARG A 151 -15.02 -5.71 3.14
CA ARG A 151 -16.23 -4.89 3.35
C ARG A 151 -16.30 -4.33 4.77
N ARG A 152 -16.04 -5.16 5.79
CA ARG A 152 -16.03 -4.71 7.20
C ARG A 152 -14.92 -3.72 7.50
N ALA A 153 -13.71 -3.94 7.00
CA ALA A 153 -12.58 -3.03 7.23
C ALA A 153 -12.81 -1.65 6.59
N VAL A 154 -13.28 -1.64 5.34
CA VAL A 154 -13.63 -0.40 4.62
C VAL A 154 -14.81 0.30 5.30
N ALA A 155 -15.87 -0.42 5.68
CA ALA A 155 -16.98 0.16 6.42
C ALA A 155 -16.53 0.75 7.77
N GLY A 156 -15.68 0.02 8.51
CA GLY A 156 -15.09 0.45 9.77
C GLY A 156 -14.29 1.75 9.63
N TRP A 157 -13.63 1.97 8.49
CA TRP A 157 -12.93 3.22 8.22
C TRP A 157 -13.85 4.44 8.26
N TYR A 158 -15.09 4.30 7.76
CA TYR A 158 -16.09 5.38 7.81
C TYR A 158 -16.64 5.58 9.21
N THR A 159 -17.04 4.49 9.88
CA THR A 159 -17.75 4.55 11.17
C THR A 159 -16.86 4.79 12.38
N ALA A 160 -15.54 4.59 12.26
CA ALA A 160 -14.59 4.83 13.34
C ALA A 160 -14.18 6.31 13.49
N ARG A 161 -14.53 7.16 12.52
CA ARG A 161 -14.16 8.58 12.52
C ARG A 161 -15.20 9.40 13.27
N ASP A 162 -14.78 10.55 13.80
CA ASP A 162 -15.75 11.55 14.23
C ASP A 162 -16.61 12.02 13.04
N VAL A 163 -17.89 12.32 13.29
CA VAL A 163 -18.87 12.68 12.25
C VAL A 163 -18.44 13.90 11.45
N ARG A 164 -17.90 14.95 12.10
CA ARG A 164 -17.45 16.15 11.39
C ARG A 164 -16.21 15.86 10.55
N ALA A 165 -15.28 15.07 11.11
CA ALA A 165 -14.12 14.63 10.37
C ALA A 165 -14.52 13.78 9.15
N LEU A 166 -15.50 12.88 9.29
CA LEU A 166 -16.05 12.08 8.20
C LEU A 166 -16.67 12.95 7.10
N ALA A 167 -17.53 13.88 7.48
CA ALA A 167 -18.16 14.82 6.56
C ALA A 167 -17.11 15.63 5.79
N TYR A 168 -16.06 16.11 6.48
CA TYR A 168 -14.94 16.80 5.84
C TYR A 168 -14.24 15.92 4.80
N GLN A 169 -13.95 14.66 5.12
CA GLN A 169 -13.32 13.74 4.15
C GLN A 169 -14.20 13.58 2.90
N MET A 170 -15.51 13.39 3.09
CA MET A 170 -16.44 13.15 2.00
C MET A 170 -16.65 14.36 1.08
N VAL A 171 -16.67 15.57 1.65
CA VAL A 171 -16.81 16.81 0.88
C VAL A 171 -15.50 17.16 0.17
N LYS A 172 -14.37 17.10 0.88
CA LYS A 172 -13.06 17.50 0.33
C LYS A 172 -12.53 16.49 -0.69
N TYR A 173 -12.65 15.20 -0.41
CA TYR A 173 -12.08 14.12 -1.23
C TYR A 173 -13.19 13.32 -1.91
N ARG A 174 -14.03 13.98 -2.72
CA ARG A 174 -15.21 13.34 -3.31
C ARG A 174 -14.89 12.10 -4.16
N GLN A 175 -13.78 12.14 -4.91
CA GLN A 175 -13.33 11.05 -5.76
C GLN A 175 -11.81 11.03 -5.95
N ARG A 176 -11.25 9.85 -6.25
CA ARG A 176 -9.84 9.62 -6.57
C ARG A 176 -9.72 8.28 -7.31
N GLN A 177 -8.80 8.18 -8.27
CA GLN A 177 -8.61 6.96 -9.09
C GLN A 177 -9.91 6.38 -9.67
N GLY A 178 -10.84 7.23 -10.10
CA GLY A 178 -12.14 6.79 -10.62
C GLY A 178 -13.13 6.27 -9.57
N TRP A 179 -12.77 6.23 -8.28
CA TRP A 179 -13.64 5.85 -7.18
C TRP A 179 -14.23 7.07 -6.49
N SER A 180 -15.53 7.05 -6.21
CA SER A 180 -16.17 7.97 -5.27
C SER A 180 -16.51 7.30 -3.94
N HIS A 181 -16.72 8.08 -2.88
CA HIS A 181 -17.19 7.53 -1.60
C HIS A 181 -18.54 6.79 -1.75
N ARG A 182 -19.39 7.21 -2.68
CA ARG A 182 -20.65 6.53 -3.01
C ARG A 182 -20.43 5.13 -3.56
N ASP A 183 -19.47 4.95 -4.47
CA ASP A 183 -19.16 3.65 -5.06
C ASP A 183 -18.61 2.70 -4.00
N VAL A 184 -17.71 3.20 -3.15
CA VAL A 184 -17.16 2.45 -2.03
C VAL A 184 -18.26 2.02 -1.06
N LEU A 185 -19.16 2.93 -0.68
CA LEU A 185 -20.28 2.62 0.22
C LEU A 185 -21.29 1.68 -0.41
N ARG A 186 -21.48 1.68 -1.74
CA ARG A 186 -22.31 0.66 -2.41
C ARG A 186 -21.68 -0.72 -2.35
N LYS A 187 -20.36 -0.82 -2.49
CA LYS A 187 -19.64 -2.10 -2.35
C LYS A 187 -19.52 -2.56 -0.90
N ALA A 188 -19.30 -1.65 0.04
CA ALA A 188 -19.11 -1.94 1.47
C ALA A 188 -20.42 -2.00 2.27
N GLY A 189 -21.50 -1.39 1.76
CA GLY A 189 -22.68 -0.95 2.52
C GLY A 189 -23.36 -2.04 3.33
N GLY A 190 -23.43 -3.27 2.80
CA GLY A 190 -23.97 -4.42 3.53
C GLY A 190 -23.14 -4.88 4.74
N ALA A 191 -22.02 -4.22 5.04
CA ALA A 191 -21.17 -4.49 6.20
C ALA A 191 -20.99 -3.26 7.11
N ILE A 192 -21.72 -2.17 6.87
CA ILE A 192 -21.77 -1.03 7.79
C ILE A 192 -22.44 -1.53 9.08
N GLY A 193 -21.65 -1.63 10.15
CA GLY A 193 -22.12 -2.06 11.46
C GLY A 193 -22.91 -0.97 12.18
N PRO A 194 -23.25 -1.18 13.46
CA PRO A 194 -23.91 -0.17 14.28
C PRO A 194 -23.14 1.15 14.32
N HIS A 195 -23.84 2.26 14.16
CA HIS A 195 -23.29 3.62 14.16
C HIS A 195 -24.36 4.63 14.61
N SER A 196 -23.95 5.87 14.91
CA SER A 196 -24.89 6.89 15.38
C SER A 196 -25.77 7.44 14.24
N LEU A 197 -26.93 8.01 14.58
CA LEU A 197 -27.81 8.67 13.60
C LEU A 197 -27.08 9.78 12.82
N ALA A 198 -26.13 10.46 13.45
CA ALA A 198 -25.32 11.49 12.82
C ALA A 198 -24.36 10.89 11.75
N HIS A 199 -23.83 9.69 11.97
CA HIS A 199 -23.11 8.97 10.93
C HIS A 199 -24.04 8.57 9.79
N GLU A 200 -25.20 8.00 10.10
CA GLU A 200 -26.17 7.57 9.06
C GLU A 200 -26.57 8.74 8.17
N ALA A 201 -26.79 9.93 8.73
CA ALA A 201 -27.12 11.13 7.97
C ALA A 201 -26.03 11.50 6.93
N VAL A 202 -24.76 11.48 7.34
CA VAL A 202 -23.62 11.78 6.46
C VAL A 202 -23.43 10.70 5.41
N LEU A 203 -23.49 9.42 5.81
CA LEU A 203 -23.38 8.27 4.92
C LEU A 203 -24.51 8.22 3.88
N ARG A 204 -25.73 8.59 4.29
CA ARG A 204 -26.89 8.67 3.40
C ARG A 204 -26.76 9.82 2.41
N TRP A 205 -26.40 11.00 2.90
CA TRP A 205 -26.20 12.17 2.05
C TRP A 205 -25.19 11.93 0.92
N ILE A 206 -24.06 11.26 1.21
CA ILE A 206 -23.06 11.02 0.17
C ILE A 206 -23.52 9.99 -0.88
N VAL A 207 -24.45 9.09 -0.54
CA VAL A 207 -24.95 8.06 -1.46
C VAL A 207 -26.13 8.55 -2.30
N ASP A 208 -27.06 9.26 -1.65
CA ASP A 208 -28.38 9.59 -2.20
C ASP A 208 -28.60 11.10 -2.40
N GLY A 209 -27.67 11.95 -1.97
CA GLY A 209 -27.83 13.41 -2.01
C GLY A 209 -28.81 13.92 -0.95
N ILE A 210 -29.27 15.16 -1.11
CA ILE A 210 -30.25 15.80 -0.20
C ILE A 210 -31.59 15.05 -0.24
N ASP A 211 -32.02 14.64 -1.43
CA ASP A 211 -33.25 13.85 -1.65
C ASP A 211 -33.24 12.50 -0.90
N GLY A 212 -32.06 12.03 -0.48
CA GLY A 212 -31.92 10.81 0.31
C GLY A 212 -32.56 10.89 1.69
N PHE A 213 -32.71 12.10 2.26
CA PHE A 213 -33.33 12.28 3.57
C PHE A 213 -34.84 12.01 3.55
N ASP A 214 -35.50 12.28 2.42
CA ASP A 214 -36.97 12.16 2.28
C ASP A 214 -37.40 10.75 1.81
N ARG A 215 -36.45 9.88 1.43
CA ARG A 215 -36.76 8.53 0.95
C ARG A 215 -36.90 7.54 2.11
N GLU A 216 -38.00 6.79 2.16
CA GLU A 216 -38.08 5.58 3.00
C GLU A 216 -37.16 4.48 2.46
N ARG A 217 -36.43 3.80 3.36
CA ARG A 217 -35.47 2.76 2.96
C ARG A 217 -36.18 1.40 2.92
N VAL A 218 -36.47 0.91 1.72
CA VAL A 218 -36.88 -0.49 1.54
C VAL A 218 -35.61 -1.36 1.50
N VAL A 219 -35.31 -2.05 2.60
CA VAL A 219 -34.18 -3.00 2.65
C VAL A 219 -34.61 -4.31 2.00
N THR A 220 -34.40 -4.45 0.70
CA THR A 220 -34.47 -5.74 0.03
C THR A 220 -33.23 -6.55 0.36
N ARG A 221 -33.36 -7.55 1.23
CA ARG A 221 -32.34 -8.59 1.40
C ARG A 221 -32.38 -9.49 0.18
N SER A 222 -31.44 -9.31 -0.75
CA SER A 222 -31.16 -10.29 -1.79
C SER A 222 -30.61 -11.55 -1.11
N GLY A 223 -31.35 -12.65 -1.20
CA GLY A 223 -30.95 -13.99 -0.76
C GLY A 223 -29.81 -14.57 -1.56
#